data_AF-A0A1I6S0A2-F1
#
_entry.id   AF-A0A1I6S0A2-F1
#
_cell.length_a   1.000
_cell.length_b   1.000
_cell.length_c   1.000
_cell.angle_alpha   90.00
_cell.angle_beta   90.00
_cell.angle_gamma   90.00
#
_symmetry.space_group_name_H-M   'P 1'
#
loop_
_entity.id
_entity.type
_entity.pdbx_description
1 polymer ?
#
loop_
_entity_poly.entity_id
_entity_poly.type
_entity_poly.pdbx_seq_one_letter_code
_entity_poly.pdbx_strand_id
1 'polypeptide(L)'
;MKKILFMLAGAMLLSACVNNKEKNDAVQYSGNPIFEGWYADPEAIVYDDQYWIFPTYSDLYEKQVFFDCFSSPDLVNWTKHESILDTAEVKWAKIAMWAPGVIEKDGKY
;
A
#
# COMPACT_ATOMS: atom_id res chain seq x y z
N MET A 1 -45.21 -36.82 9.04
CA MET A 1 -43.83 -36.54 8.56
C MET A 1 -43.76 -35.41 7.55
N LYS A 2 -44.61 -35.36 6.50
CA LYS A 2 -44.60 -34.25 5.52
C LYS A 2 -44.90 -32.85 6.12
N LYS A 3 -45.79 -32.72 7.10
CA LYS A 3 -46.09 -31.42 7.77
C LYS A 3 -44.93 -30.84 8.59
N ILE A 4 -44.09 -31.71 9.15
CA ILE A 4 -42.87 -31.30 9.90
C ILE A 4 -41.79 -30.84 8.92
N LEU A 5 -41.69 -31.47 7.75
CA LEU A 5 -40.78 -31.07 6.68
C LEU A 5 -41.13 -29.68 6.09
N PHE A 6 -42.42 -29.36 5.98
CA PHE A 6 -42.88 -28.03 5.54
C PHE A 6 -42.66 -26.93 6.59
N MET A 7 -42.73 -27.24 7.89
CA MET A 7 -42.43 -26.26 8.96
C MET A 7 -40.93 -25.95 9.07
N LEU A 8 -40.04 -26.93 8.87
CA LEU A 8 -38.59 -26.68 8.84
C LEU A 8 -38.15 -25.84 7.64
N ALA A 9 -38.79 -26.02 6.47
CA ALA A 9 -38.48 -25.23 5.28
C ALA A 9 -38.87 -23.73 5.44
N GLY A 10 -39.97 -23.44 6.14
CA GLY A 10 -40.40 -22.06 6.43
C GLY A 10 -39.47 -21.31 7.40
N ALA A 11 -38.89 -22.02 8.36
CA ALA A 11 -37.96 -21.43 9.33
C ALA A 11 -36.59 -21.07 8.72
N MET A 12 -36.13 -21.82 7.70
CA MET A 12 -34.88 -21.50 6.97
C MET A 12 -35.02 -20.28 6.06
N LEU A 13 -36.22 -20.04 5.48
CA LEU A 13 -36.46 -18.89 4.61
C LEU A 13 -36.51 -17.55 5.37
N LEU A 14 -36.89 -17.56 6.65
CA LEU A 14 -36.93 -16.35 7.49
C LEU A 14 -35.55 -15.89 8.00
N SER A 15 -34.54 -16.78 8.03
CA SER A 15 -33.16 -16.40 8.41
C SER A 15 -32.35 -15.78 7.27
N ALA A 16 -32.83 -15.84 6.03
CA ALA A 16 -32.11 -15.29 4.87
C ALA A 16 -32.32 -13.77 4.67
N CYS A 17 -33.28 -13.16 5.36
CA CYS A 17 -33.63 -11.74 5.17
C CYS A 17 -33.04 -10.79 6.23
N VAL A 18 -32.28 -11.29 7.21
CA VAL A 18 -31.75 -10.46 8.32
C VAL A 18 -30.23 -10.54 8.32
N ASN A 19 -29.60 -9.79 7.41
CA ASN A 19 -28.22 -9.31 7.61
C ASN A 19 -27.81 -8.24 6.57
N ASN A 20 -28.67 -7.25 6.33
CA ASN A 20 -28.16 -5.94 5.89
C ASN A 20 -27.77 -5.16 7.15
N LYS A 21 -26.64 -5.53 7.77
CA LYS A 21 -25.91 -4.55 8.55
C LYS A 21 -25.43 -3.52 7.53
N GLU A 22 -25.98 -2.31 7.58
CA GLU A 22 -25.37 -1.18 6.89
C GLU A 22 -23.91 -1.14 7.32
N LYS A 23 -23.01 -1.46 6.38
CA LYS A 23 -21.60 -1.23 6.56
C LYS A 23 -21.46 0.28 6.67
N ASN A 24 -21.22 0.73 7.90
CA ASN A 24 -20.81 2.10 8.14
C ASN A 24 -19.37 2.18 7.65
N ASP A 25 -19.18 2.34 6.34
CA ASP A 25 -17.88 2.51 5.69
C ASP A 25 -17.38 3.91 6.02
N ALA A 26 -17.03 4.12 7.29
CA ALA A 26 -16.33 5.31 7.71
C ALA A 26 -15.05 5.41 6.87
N VAL A 27 -14.83 6.57 6.23
CA VAL A 27 -13.64 6.80 5.41
C VAL A 27 -12.40 6.50 6.26
N GLN A 28 -11.67 5.46 5.88
CA GLN A 28 -10.43 5.09 6.54
C GLN A 28 -9.31 5.92 5.93
N TYR A 29 -8.48 6.50 6.81
CA TYR A 29 -7.29 7.24 6.42
C TYR A 29 -6.05 6.48 6.89
N SER A 30 -4.93 6.61 6.16
CA SER A 30 -3.64 6.03 6.54
C SER A 30 -3.13 6.53 7.91
N GLY A 31 -3.51 7.75 8.31
CA GLY A 31 -2.88 8.47 9.43
C GLY A 31 -1.57 9.13 9.02
N ASN A 32 -0.89 9.77 9.99
CA ASN A 32 0.44 10.36 9.81
C ASN A 32 1.38 9.92 10.95
N PRO A 33 2.64 9.56 10.65
CA PRO A 33 3.19 9.34 9.31
C PRO A 33 2.48 8.18 8.58
N ILE A 34 2.41 8.26 7.24
CA ILE A 34 1.62 7.30 6.42
C ILE A 34 2.22 5.88 6.41
N PHE A 35 3.50 5.74 6.73
CA PHE A 35 4.18 4.48 7.03
C PHE A 35 5.31 4.73 8.03
N GLU A 36 5.74 3.68 8.74
CA GLU A 36 6.81 3.77 9.74
C GLU A 36 8.20 3.98 9.11
N GLY A 37 9.08 4.67 9.82
CA GLY A 37 10.47 4.91 9.44
C GLY A 37 10.78 6.39 9.19
N TRP A 38 12.03 6.64 8.81
CA TRP A 38 12.55 7.99 8.57
C TRP A 38 12.76 8.20 7.08
N TYR A 39 11.84 8.95 6.47
CA TYR A 39 11.82 9.20 5.04
C TYR A 39 11.55 10.67 4.76
N ALA A 40 12.15 11.19 3.70
CA ALA A 40 12.03 12.58 3.26
C ALA A 40 11.83 12.64 1.74
N ASP A 41 11.53 13.84 1.23
CA ASP A 41 11.47 14.15 -0.21
C ASP A 41 10.63 13.15 -1.03
N PRO A 42 9.34 12.94 -0.69
CA PRO A 42 8.53 11.94 -1.38
C PRO A 42 8.24 12.36 -2.82
N GLU A 43 8.61 11.51 -3.77
CA GLU A 43 8.06 11.53 -5.13
C GLU A 43 6.87 10.56 -5.19
N ALA A 44 5.68 11.07 -5.48
CA ALA A 44 4.46 10.27 -5.59
C ALA A 44 4.05 10.11 -7.05
N ILE A 45 3.72 8.88 -7.46
CA ILE A 45 3.32 8.55 -8.83
C ILE A 45 2.33 7.39 -8.85
N VAL A 46 1.54 7.28 -9.92
CA VAL A 46 0.61 6.16 -10.13
C VAL A 46 1.11 5.32 -11.29
N TYR A 47 1.32 4.03 -11.06
CA TYR A 47 1.68 3.02 -12.06
C TYR A 47 0.75 1.82 -11.93
N ASP A 48 0.19 1.35 -13.06
CA ASP A 48 -0.67 0.16 -13.12
C ASP A 48 -1.79 0.13 -12.05
N ASP A 49 -2.53 1.24 -11.93
CA ASP A 49 -3.61 1.45 -10.94
C ASP A 49 -3.16 1.34 -9.47
N GLN A 50 -1.85 1.42 -9.21
CA GLN A 50 -1.25 1.37 -7.89
C GLN A 50 -0.54 2.69 -7.57
N TYR A 51 -0.68 3.17 -6.33
CA TYR A 51 0.00 4.36 -5.85
C TYR A 51 1.40 3.98 -5.40
N TRP A 52 2.40 4.79 -5.76
CA TRP A 52 3.79 4.60 -5.38
C TRP A 52 4.36 5.87 -4.76
N ILE A 53 5.23 5.70 -3.77
CA ILE A 53 6.03 6.76 -3.17
C ILE A 53 7.50 6.32 -3.17
N PHE A 54 8.35 7.16 -3.75
CA PHE A 54 9.80 6.99 -3.81
C PHE A 54 10.45 8.09 -2.96
N PRO A 55 10.81 7.81 -1.70
CA PRO A 55 11.42 8.80 -0.82
C PRO A 55 12.95 8.66 -0.72
N THR A 56 13.59 9.68 -0.16
CA THR A 56 14.92 9.57 0.45
C THR A 56 14.84 8.74 1.73
N TYR A 57 15.72 7.74 1.91
CA TYR A 57 15.94 7.11 3.21
C TYR A 57 16.77 8.02 4.11
N SER A 58 16.20 8.42 5.25
CA SER A 58 16.86 9.31 6.22
C SER A 58 17.50 8.52 7.36
N ASP A 59 18.83 8.54 7.45
CA ASP A 59 19.62 8.05 8.60
C ASP A 59 20.88 8.93 8.71
N LEU A 60 21.88 8.52 9.49
CA LEU A 60 23.22 9.09 9.46
C LEU A 60 23.72 9.18 8.01
N TYR A 61 24.42 10.26 7.71
CA TYR A 61 24.84 10.62 6.35
C TYR A 61 25.53 9.47 5.60
N GLU A 62 26.36 8.69 6.30
CA GLU A 62 27.12 7.58 5.74
C GLU A 62 26.27 6.35 5.38
N LYS A 63 25.04 6.28 5.90
CA LYS A 63 24.10 5.17 5.66
C LYS A 63 23.06 5.47 4.58
N GLN A 64 23.02 6.70 4.07
CA GLN A 64 22.10 7.10 3.01
C GLN A 64 22.63 6.64 1.64
N VAL A 65 22.61 5.32 1.43
CA VAL A 65 23.28 4.61 0.31
C VAL A 65 22.35 3.74 -0.52
N PHE A 66 21.04 3.83 -0.28
CA PHE A 66 20.02 3.07 -0.99
C PHE A 66 18.69 3.83 -0.98
N PHE A 67 17.76 3.39 -1.84
CA PHE A 67 16.37 3.79 -1.83
C PHE A 67 15.47 2.60 -1.49
N ASP A 68 14.49 2.84 -0.63
CA ASP A 68 13.28 2.01 -0.53
C ASP A 68 12.19 2.66 -1.38
N CYS A 69 11.12 1.93 -1.72
CA CYS A 69 9.88 2.55 -2.18
C CYS A 69 8.66 1.92 -1.51
N PHE A 70 7.53 2.60 -1.62
CA PHE A 70 6.29 2.19 -0.98
C PHE A 70 5.19 2.16 -2.02
N SER A 71 4.32 1.17 -1.93
CA SER A 71 3.17 1.07 -2.82
C SER A 71 1.88 0.81 -2.06
N SER A 72 0.77 1.34 -2.53
CA SER A 72 -0.53 1.13 -1.94
C SER A 72 -1.61 0.94 -3.02
N PRO A 73 -2.55 0.01 -2.84
CA PRO A 73 -3.72 -0.10 -3.71
C PRO A 73 -4.83 0.90 -3.34
N ASP A 74 -4.79 1.50 -2.14
CA ASP A 74 -5.94 2.20 -1.55
C ASP A 74 -5.58 3.48 -0.77
N LEU A 75 -4.32 3.93 -0.82
CA LEU A 75 -3.76 5.06 -0.05
C LEU A 75 -3.81 4.89 1.49
N VAL A 76 -4.15 3.70 1.98
CA VAL A 76 -4.30 3.41 3.41
C VAL A 76 -3.33 2.30 3.84
N ASN A 77 -3.27 1.22 3.07
CA ASN A 77 -2.43 0.07 3.31
C ASN A 77 -1.18 0.16 2.43
N TRP A 78 -0.01 0.33 3.04
CA TRP A 78 1.26 0.51 2.34
C TRP A 78 2.13 -0.73 2.44
N THR A 79 2.72 -1.13 1.31
CA THR A 79 3.73 -2.19 1.21
C THR A 79 5.07 -1.55 0.96
N LYS A 80 6.07 -1.91 1.79
CA LYS A 80 7.47 -1.48 1.62
C LYS A 80 8.18 -2.41 0.64
N HIS A 81 8.95 -1.82 -0.27
CA HIS A 81 9.89 -2.49 -1.17
C HIS A 81 11.29 -2.03 -0.80
N GLU A 82 12.10 -2.94 -0.26
CA GLU A 82 13.39 -2.58 0.31
C GLU A 82 14.51 -2.54 -0.74
N SER A 83 15.39 -1.55 -0.65
CA SER A 83 16.65 -1.46 -1.40
C SER A 83 16.49 -1.65 -2.91
N ILE A 84 15.51 -0.95 -3.50
CA ILE A 84 15.19 -1.03 -4.93
C ILE A 84 16.32 -0.52 -5.83
N LEU A 85 17.22 0.29 -5.28
CA LEU A 85 18.44 0.78 -5.91
C LEU A 85 19.44 1.16 -4.84
N ASP A 86 20.72 0.85 -5.04
CA ASP A 86 21.80 1.20 -4.13
C ASP A 86 23.09 1.63 -4.87
N THR A 87 24.11 1.96 -4.09
CA THR A 87 25.44 2.34 -4.60
C THR A 87 26.23 1.19 -5.24
N ALA A 88 25.84 -0.08 -5.08
CA ALA A 88 26.48 -1.19 -5.79
C ALA A 88 26.12 -1.16 -7.29
N GLU A 89 24.89 -0.76 -7.60
CA GLU A 89 24.41 -0.54 -8.97
C GLU A 89 24.83 0.83 -9.51
N VAL A 90 24.77 1.89 -8.70
CA VAL A 90 25.19 3.25 -9.09
C VAL A 90 26.66 3.50 -8.75
N LYS A 91 27.56 2.85 -9.49
CA LYS A 91 29.00 2.73 -9.19
C LYS A 91 29.79 4.03 -8.96
N TRP A 92 29.29 5.16 -9.44
CA TRP A 92 29.95 6.46 -9.26
C TRP A 92 29.48 7.18 -7.99
N ALA A 93 28.33 6.81 -7.43
CA ALA A 93 27.80 7.34 -6.19
C ALA A 93 28.37 6.54 -5.00
N LYS A 94 28.75 7.24 -3.92
CA LYS A 94 29.31 6.61 -2.71
C LYS A 94 28.34 6.63 -1.52
N ILE A 95 27.64 7.75 -1.36
CA ILE A 95 26.69 8.09 -0.30
C ILE A 95 25.77 9.21 -0.83
N ALA A 96 24.84 9.67 -0.01
CA ALA A 96 23.93 10.78 -0.33
C ALA A 96 23.00 10.47 -1.52
N MET A 97 22.38 9.29 -1.51
CA MET A 97 21.28 8.97 -2.42
C MET A 97 20.04 9.75 -1.99
N TRP A 98 19.91 10.98 -2.52
CA TRP A 98 18.91 11.97 -2.10
C TRP A 98 17.89 12.24 -3.20
N ALA A 99 16.69 12.61 -2.73
CA ALA A 99 15.56 13.18 -3.47
C ALA A 99 15.39 12.59 -4.87
N PRO A 100 14.87 11.35 -4.96
CA PRO A 100 14.66 10.70 -6.24
C PRO A 100 13.51 11.34 -7.01
N GLY A 101 13.52 11.16 -8.33
CA GLY A 101 12.37 11.34 -9.20
C GLY A 101 12.29 10.14 -10.14
N VAL A 102 11.09 9.66 -10.43
CA VAL A 102 10.88 8.48 -11.27
C VAL A 102 9.85 8.79 -12.35
N ILE A 103 10.02 8.20 -13.54
CA ILE A 103 9.05 8.32 -14.61
C ILE A 103 9.08 7.09 -15.50
N GLU A 104 7.90 6.62 -15.90
CA GLU A 104 7.78 5.59 -16.91
C GLU A 104 7.96 6.20 -18.30
N LYS A 105 8.73 5.49 -19.15
CA LYS A 105 8.83 5.79 -20.57
C LYS A 105 9.12 4.53 -21.39
N ASP A 106 8.28 4.28 -22.38
CA ASP A 106 8.45 3.21 -23.37
C ASP A 106 8.55 1.79 -22.75
N GLY A 107 7.75 1.54 -21.71
CA GLY A 107 7.69 0.28 -20.97
C GLY A 107 8.85 0.10 -19.97
N LYS A 108 9.52 1.19 -19.60
CA LYS A 108 10.65 1.19 -18.67
C LYS A 108 10.43 2.21 -17.58
N TYR A 109 10.88 1.88 -16.38
CA TYR A 109 10.81 2.69 -15.17
C TYR A 109 12.21 3.11 -14.74
#